data_AF-A0A1F5RR82-F1
#
_entry.id   AF-A0A1F5RR82-F1
#
_cell.length_a   1.000
_cell.length_b   1.000
_cell.length_c   1.000
_cell.angle_alpha   90.00
_cell.angle_beta   90.00
_cell.angle_gamma   90.00
#
_symmetry.space_group_name_H-M   'P 1'
#
loop_
_entity.id
_entity.type
_entity.pdbx_description
1 polymer ?
#
loop_
_entity_poly.entity_id
_entity_poly.type
_entity_poly.pdbx_seq_one_letter_code
_entity_poly.pdbx_strand_id
1 'polypeptide(L)'
;MSGRGEATDETSSPATIRAALEAVVDRLAGGGDEVGVHALRAALEAWRREQAHRAAWDAERSGLGEEIGNASLGIRGNASLVLKGPAGELPGVRERLEVVIRESVRIQKAARRLGELAHREIPAAATSDAA
;
A
#
# COMPACT_ATOMS: atom_id res chain seq x y z
N MET A 1 31.29 9.76 -10.42
CA MET A 1 30.04 8.99 -10.22
C MET A 1 29.00 9.96 -9.69
N SER A 2 28.21 10.55 -10.59
CA SER A 2 27.23 11.59 -10.25
C SER A 2 26.00 10.98 -9.60
N GLY A 3 25.71 11.41 -8.37
CA GLY A 3 24.40 11.23 -7.75
C GLY A 3 23.36 12.03 -8.53
N ARG A 4 22.40 11.33 -9.13
CA ARG A 4 21.20 11.93 -9.70
C ARG A 4 20.18 11.99 -8.55
N GLY A 5 20.02 13.16 -7.95
CA GLY A 5 18.89 13.42 -7.06
C GLY A 5 17.61 13.33 -7.88
N GLU A 6 16.70 12.46 -7.50
CA GLU A 6 15.30 12.53 -7.93
C GLU A 6 14.75 13.85 -7.40
N ALA A 7 14.50 14.79 -8.31
CA ALA A 7 13.65 15.92 -8.03
C ALA A 7 12.23 15.38 -7.80
N THR A 8 11.86 15.21 -6.53
CA THR A 8 10.46 15.03 -6.17
C THR A 8 9.73 16.31 -6.56
N ASP A 9 8.84 16.20 -7.55
CA ASP A 9 7.99 17.28 -8.03
C ASP A 9 7.03 17.73 -6.90
N GLU A 10 7.49 18.65 -6.05
CA GLU A 10 6.75 19.21 -4.90
C GLU A 10 5.41 19.85 -5.29
N THR A 11 5.24 20.17 -6.58
CA THR A 11 4.02 20.69 -7.19
C THR A 11 2.90 19.66 -7.33
N SER A 12 3.20 18.35 -7.23
CA SER A 12 2.23 17.27 -7.42
C SER A 12 1.76 16.60 -6.11
N SER A 13 2.13 17.15 -4.94
CA SER A 13 1.66 16.60 -3.66
C SER A 13 0.14 16.77 -3.51
N PRO A 14 -0.60 15.76 -3.00
CA PRO A 14 -2.02 15.87 -2.70
C PRO A 14 -2.38 17.06 -1.81
N ALA A 15 -1.46 17.48 -0.94
CA ALA A 15 -1.63 18.67 -0.10
C ALA A 15 -1.59 19.97 -0.91
N THR A 16 -0.71 20.05 -1.91
CA THR A 16 -0.57 21.19 -2.82
C THR A 16 -1.77 21.31 -3.75
N ILE A 17 -2.24 20.18 -4.30
CA ILE A 17 -3.45 20.11 -5.14
C ILE A 17 -4.69 20.51 -4.33
N ARG A 18 -4.81 20.06 -3.08
CA ARG A 18 -5.89 20.46 -2.18
C ARG A 18 -5.89 21.96 -1.93
N ALA A 19 -4.76 22.54 -1.56
CA ALA A 19 -4.66 23.98 -1.31
C ALA A 19 -5.03 24.80 -2.56
N ALA A 20 -4.68 24.32 -3.75
CA ALA A 20 -5.07 24.94 -5.01
C ALA A 20 -6.59 24.85 -5.26
N LEU A 21 -7.22 23.71 -4.97
CA LEU A 21 -8.68 23.53 -5.11
C LEU A 21 -9.46 24.38 -4.11
N GLU A 22 -8.99 24.47 -2.86
CA GLU A 22 -9.58 25.34 -1.83
C GLU A 22 -9.50 26.81 -2.25
N ALA A 23 -8.36 27.25 -2.79
CA ALA A 23 -8.22 28.62 -3.32
C ALA A 23 -9.13 28.92 -4.53
N VAL A 24 -9.47 27.90 -5.33
CA VAL A 24 -10.45 28.03 -6.44
C VAL A 24 -11.88 28.17 -5.90
N VAL A 25 -12.24 27.38 -4.89
CA VAL A 25 -13.54 27.49 -4.19
C VAL A 25 -13.74 28.89 -3.62
N ASP A 26 -12.73 29.43 -2.94
CA ASP A 26 -12.82 30.75 -2.32
C ASP A 26 -12.94 31.88 -3.37
N ARG A 27 -12.27 31.73 -4.52
CA ARG A 27 -12.40 32.68 -5.63
C ARG A 27 -13.79 32.66 -6.26
N LEU A 28 -14.40 31.48 -6.41
CA LEU A 28 -15.76 31.33 -6.93
C LEU A 28 -16.81 31.88 -5.96
N ALA A 29 -16.58 31.75 -4.65
CA ALA A 29 -17.44 32.33 -3.62
C ALA A 29 -17.48 33.87 -3.69
N GLY A 30 -16.35 34.52 -4.01
CA GLY A 30 -16.30 35.96 -4.26
C GLY A 30 -17.09 36.42 -5.50
N GLY A 31 -17.44 35.49 -6.41
CA GLY A 31 -18.21 35.76 -7.64
C GLY A 31 -19.73 35.61 -7.50
N GLY A 32 -20.24 35.18 -6.33
CA GLY A 32 -21.68 35.08 -6.05
C GLY A 32 -22.38 33.80 -6.55
N ASP A 33 -21.65 32.82 -7.09
CA ASP A 33 -22.21 31.50 -7.45
C ASP A 33 -22.23 30.56 -6.24
N GLU A 34 -23.22 30.76 -5.36
CA GLU A 34 -23.35 29.98 -4.12
C GLU A 34 -23.62 28.49 -4.39
N VAL A 35 -24.34 28.16 -5.47
CA VAL A 35 -24.69 26.78 -5.84
C VAL A 35 -23.45 26.04 -6.34
N GLY A 36 -22.66 26.64 -7.24
CA GLY A 36 -21.41 26.06 -7.73
C GLY A 36 -20.39 25.87 -6.62
N VAL A 37 -20.28 26.84 -5.71
CA VAL A 37 -19.40 26.76 -4.53
C VAL A 37 -19.82 25.64 -3.59
N HIS A 38 -21.12 25.47 -3.34
CA HIS A 38 -21.62 24.40 -2.51
C HIS A 38 -21.35 23.02 -3.13
N ALA A 39 -21.62 22.86 -4.43
CA ALA A 39 -21.35 21.62 -5.16
C ALA A 39 -19.85 21.26 -5.15
N LEU A 40 -18.97 22.25 -5.38
CA LEU A 40 -17.53 22.03 -5.38
C LEU A 40 -16.99 21.66 -3.98
N ARG A 41 -17.51 22.29 -2.92
CA ARG A 41 -17.18 21.92 -1.53
C ARG A 41 -17.61 20.49 -1.21
N ALA A 42 -18.80 20.10 -1.63
CA ALA A 42 -19.29 18.74 -1.43
C ALA A 42 -18.41 17.70 -2.17
N ALA A 43 -18.00 18.00 -3.41
CA ALA A 43 -17.09 17.16 -4.17
C ALA A 43 -15.71 17.04 -3.53
N LEU A 44 -15.14 18.16 -3.03
CA LEU A 44 -13.86 18.16 -2.33
C LEU A 44 -13.90 17.33 -1.05
N GLU A 45 -14.99 17.43 -0.27
CA GLU A 45 -15.16 16.63 0.94
C GLU A 45 -15.35 15.14 0.63
N ALA A 46 -16.09 14.80 -0.43
CA ALA A 46 -16.22 13.43 -0.89
C ALA A 46 -14.86 12.84 -1.30
N TRP A 47 -14.07 13.59 -2.07
CA TRP A 47 -12.71 13.20 -2.43
C TRP A 47 -11.81 13.04 -1.20
N ARG A 48 -11.89 13.95 -0.21
CA ARG A 48 -11.11 13.85 1.03
C ARG A 48 -11.41 12.57 1.81
N ARG A 49 -12.69 12.20 1.91
CA ARG A 49 -13.11 10.95 2.57
C ARG A 49 -12.57 9.72 1.83
N GLU A 50 -12.64 9.74 0.51
CA GLU A 50 -12.09 8.66 -0.32
C GLU A 50 -10.57 8.53 -0.12
N GLN A 51 -9.82 9.63 -0.08
CA GLN A 51 -8.38 9.59 0.16
C GLN A 51 -8.02 9.09 1.56
N ALA A 52 -8.78 9.52 2.59
CA ALA A 52 -8.59 9.03 3.95
C ALA A 52 -8.87 7.53 4.06
N HIS A 53 -9.92 7.04 3.39
CA HIS A 53 -10.24 5.62 3.32
C HIS A 53 -9.15 4.81 2.62
N ARG A 54 -8.63 5.29 1.48
CA ARG A 54 -7.50 4.66 0.77
C ARG A 54 -6.24 4.60 1.64
N ALA A 55 -5.90 5.69 2.30
CA ALA A 55 -4.73 5.73 3.19
C ALA A 55 -4.86 4.74 4.36
N ALA A 56 -6.05 4.61 4.96
CA ALA A 56 -6.32 3.65 6.02
C ALA A 56 -6.19 2.20 5.51
N TRP A 57 -6.77 1.91 4.34
CA TRP A 57 -6.67 0.60 3.69
C TRP A 57 -5.23 0.21 3.36
N ASP A 58 -4.44 1.16 2.83
CA ASP A 58 -3.02 0.93 2.54
C ASP A 58 -2.20 0.68 3.81
N ALA A 59 -2.49 1.41 4.89
CA ALA A 59 -1.85 1.21 6.19
C ALA A 59 -2.16 -0.19 6.76
N GLU A 60 -3.43 -0.60 6.76
CA GLU A 60 -3.85 -1.93 7.22
C GLU A 60 -3.17 -3.03 6.40
N ARG A 61 -3.17 -2.90 5.07
CA ARG A 61 -2.54 -3.85 4.16
C ARG A 61 -1.03 -3.95 4.36
N SER A 62 -0.35 -2.81 4.55
CA SER A 62 1.09 -2.79 4.85
C SER A 62 1.38 -3.51 6.17
N GLY A 63 0.56 -3.25 7.20
CA GLY A 63 0.65 -3.93 8.49
C GLY A 63 0.51 -5.45 8.37
N LEU A 64 -0.45 -5.94 7.58
CA LEU A 64 -0.61 -7.38 7.30
C LEU A 64 0.63 -7.97 6.61
N GLY A 65 1.24 -7.24 5.67
CA GLY A 65 2.47 -7.66 5.00
C GLY A 65 3.64 -7.82 5.97
N GLU A 66 3.80 -6.88 6.90
CA GLU A 66 4.81 -6.93 7.96
C GLU A 66 4.55 -8.08 8.93
N GLU A 67 3.31 -8.27 9.38
CA GLU A 67 2.92 -9.34 10.30
C GLU A 67 3.20 -10.72 9.69
N ILE A 68 2.78 -10.95 8.44
CA ILE A 68 3.07 -12.21 7.72
C ILE A 68 4.57 -12.42 7.54
N GLY A 69 5.31 -11.34 7.24
CA GLY A 69 6.76 -11.36 7.13
C GLY A 69 7.44 -11.80 8.44
N ASN A 70 7.02 -11.23 9.56
CA ASN A 70 7.52 -11.53 10.89
C ASN A 70 7.20 -12.97 11.31
N ALA A 71 5.96 -13.42 11.10
CA ALA A 71 5.54 -14.79 11.38
C ALA A 71 6.37 -15.80 10.55
N SER A 72 6.55 -15.54 9.25
CA SER A 72 7.34 -16.39 8.35
C SER A 72 8.81 -16.47 8.79
N LEU A 73 9.39 -15.34 9.22
CA LEU A 73 10.75 -15.30 9.77
C LEU A 73 10.88 -16.13 11.05
N GLY A 74 9.90 -16.02 11.96
CA GLY A 74 9.87 -16.79 13.20
C GLY A 74 9.76 -18.31 12.96
N ILE A 75 8.87 -18.73 12.07
CA ILE A 75 8.72 -20.15 11.67
C ILE A 75 10.05 -20.69 11.11
N ARG A 76 10.67 -19.94 10.19
CA ARG A 76 11.95 -20.33 9.59
C ARG A 76 13.07 -20.42 10.63
N GLY A 77 13.15 -19.45 11.54
CA GLY A 77 14.13 -19.43 12.61
C GLY A 77 14.03 -20.66 13.51
N ASN A 78 12.81 -20.96 13.98
CA ASN A 78 12.56 -22.13 14.83
C ASN A 78 12.84 -23.45 14.10
N ALA A 79 12.37 -23.60 12.85
CA ALA A 79 12.65 -24.79 12.06
C ALA A 79 14.16 -25.01 11.85
N SER A 80 14.91 -23.92 11.62
CA SER A 80 16.37 -23.95 11.47
C SER A 80 17.09 -24.32 12.77
N LEU A 81 16.57 -23.92 13.93
CA LEU A 81 17.12 -24.32 15.23
C LEU A 81 16.89 -25.81 15.49
N VAL A 82 15.70 -26.32 15.20
CA VAL A 82 15.40 -27.76 15.36
C VAL A 82 16.26 -28.61 14.41
N LEU A 83 16.45 -28.19 13.16
CA LEU A 83 17.32 -28.86 12.19
C LEU A 83 18.78 -28.97 12.65
N LYS A 84 19.26 -28.02 13.45
CA LYS A 84 20.63 -28.01 13.99
C LYS A 84 20.76 -28.86 15.26
N GLY A 85 19.64 -29.27 15.86
CA GLY A 85 19.61 -30.05 17.09
C GLY A 85 19.44 -31.56 16.84
N PRO A 86 19.51 -32.38 17.91
CA PRO A 86 19.36 -33.83 17.82
C PRO A 86 18.02 -34.29 17.21
N ALA A 87 16.96 -33.49 17.41
CA ALA A 87 15.65 -33.75 16.83
C ALA A 87 15.65 -33.68 15.29
N GLY A 88 16.57 -32.91 14.69
CA GLY A 88 16.74 -32.82 13.24
C GLY A 88 17.30 -34.10 12.60
N GLU A 89 17.93 -34.97 13.39
CA GLU A 89 18.48 -36.26 12.93
C GLU A 89 17.45 -37.40 12.98
N LEU A 90 16.26 -37.14 13.53
CA LEU A 90 15.19 -38.13 13.56
C LEU A 90 14.68 -38.43 12.13
N PRO A 91 14.42 -39.70 11.79
CA PRO A 91 13.95 -40.07 10.45
C PRO A 91 12.71 -39.28 10.03
N GLY A 92 12.77 -38.64 8.86
CA GLY A 92 11.66 -37.87 8.31
C GLY A 92 11.47 -36.47 8.90
N VAL A 93 12.19 -36.09 9.95
CA VAL A 93 12.07 -34.75 10.56
C VAL A 93 12.80 -33.71 9.71
N ARG A 94 14.00 -34.03 9.24
CA ARG A 94 14.79 -33.15 8.38
C ARG A 94 14.02 -32.72 7.13
N GLU A 95 13.48 -33.68 6.39
CA GLU A 95 12.76 -33.43 5.14
C GLU A 95 11.52 -32.55 5.37
N ARG A 96 10.80 -32.78 6.48
CA ARG A 96 9.63 -31.98 6.85
C ARG A 96 10.02 -30.55 7.22
N LEU A 97 11.09 -30.36 7.99
CA LEU A 97 11.55 -29.03 8.38
C LEU A 97 12.09 -28.24 7.19
N GLU A 98 12.75 -28.90 6.23
CA GLU A 98 13.18 -28.27 4.98
C GLU A 98 11.98 -27.79 4.13
N VAL A 99 10.87 -28.56 4.11
CA VAL A 99 9.61 -28.12 3.49
C VAL A 99 9.08 -26.87 4.19
N VAL A 100 9.00 -26.87 5.54
CA VAL A 100 8.53 -25.72 6.32
C VAL A 100 9.37 -24.46 6.04
N ILE A 101 10.69 -24.61 5.93
CA ILE A 101 11.60 -23.50 5.60
C ILE A 101 11.34 -22.99 4.18
N ARG A 102 11.19 -23.87 3.19
CA ARG A 102 10.90 -23.46 1.81
C ARG A 102 9.55 -22.74 1.71
N GLU A 103 8.51 -23.26 2.33
CA GLU A 103 7.18 -22.69 2.25
C GLU A 103 7.08 -21.35 3.00
N SER A 104 7.76 -21.18 4.15
CA SER A 104 7.82 -19.87 4.82
C SER A 104 8.48 -18.80 3.96
N VAL A 105 9.51 -19.14 3.17
CA VAL A 105 10.10 -18.22 2.18
C VAL A 105 9.13 -17.90 1.05
N ARG A 106 8.38 -18.89 0.55
CA ARG A 106 7.38 -18.66 -0.52
C ARG A 106 6.25 -17.76 -0.04
N ILE A 107 5.74 -17.97 1.17
CA ILE A 107 4.71 -17.12 1.80
C ILE A 107 5.22 -15.68 1.95
N GLN A 108 6.42 -15.49 2.50
CA GLN A 108 7.02 -14.16 2.64
C GLN A 108 7.15 -13.44 1.28
N LYS A 109 7.60 -14.14 0.24
CA LYS A 109 7.71 -13.59 -1.12
C LYS A 109 6.33 -13.26 -1.71
N ALA A 110 5.34 -14.12 -1.51
CA ALA A 110 3.97 -13.89 -1.98
C ALA A 110 3.33 -12.67 -1.30
N ALA A 111 3.50 -12.53 0.03
CA ALA A 111 3.01 -11.38 0.79
C ALA A 111 3.63 -10.07 0.29
N ARG A 112 4.95 -10.04 0.07
CA ARG A 112 5.64 -8.89 -0.53
C ARG A 112 5.10 -8.56 -1.94
N ARG A 113 4.91 -9.58 -2.79
CA ARG A 113 4.40 -9.39 -4.15
C ARG A 113 2.95 -8.90 -4.16
N LEU A 114 2.11 -9.34 -3.23
CA LEU A 114 0.77 -8.80 -3.03
C LEU A 114 0.82 -7.32 -2.63
N GLY A 115 1.78 -6.96 -1.77
CA GLY A 115 2.12 -5.57 -1.47
C GLY A 115 2.39 -4.74 -2.71
N GLU A 116 3.31 -5.22 -3.56
CA GLU A 116 3.73 -4.54 -4.79
C GLU A 116 2.63 -4.47 -5.87
N LEU A 117 1.83 -5.53 -6.04
CA LEU A 117 0.75 -5.57 -7.03
C LEU A 117 -0.40 -4.63 -6.70
N ALA A 118 -0.75 -4.47 -5.43
CA ALA A 118 -1.80 -3.54 -5.02
C ALA A 118 -1.38 -2.07 -5.13
N HIS A 119 -0.08 -1.76 -5.25
CA HIS A 119 0.41 -0.41 -5.58
C HIS A 119 0.46 -0.12 -7.08
N ARG A 120 0.29 -1.13 -7.95
CA ARG A 120 0.02 -0.88 -9.37
C ARG A 120 -1.44 -0.46 -9.47
N GLU A 121 -1.66 0.84 -9.63
CA GLU A 121 -2.96 1.37 -10.03
C GLU A 121 -3.48 0.53 -11.20
N ILE A 122 -4.70 -0.01 -11.06
CA ILE A 122 -5.47 -0.42 -12.23
C ILE A 122 -5.64 0.89 -13.02
N PRO A 123 -5.06 1.03 -14.23
CA PRO A 123 -5.29 2.23 -15.02
C PRO A 123 -6.81 2.35 -15.11
N ALA A 124 -7.34 3.47 -14.61
CA ALA A 124 -8.76 3.72 -14.57
C ALA A 124 -9.31 3.30 -15.94
N ALA A 125 -10.06 2.19 -15.96
CA ALA A 125 -10.66 1.71 -17.18
C ALA A 125 -11.42 2.91 -17.71
N ALA A 126 -11.03 3.35 -18.91
CA ALA A 126 -11.60 4.49 -19.57
C ALA A 126 -13.12 4.38 -19.45
N THR A 127 -13.70 5.20 -18.58
CA THR A 127 -15.12 5.53 -18.63
C THR A 127 -15.29 6.45 -19.83
N SER A 128 -15.11 5.87 -21.01
CA SER A 128 -15.69 6.30 -22.27
C SER A 128 -16.74 5.25 -22.57
N ASP A 129 -17.98 5.51 -22.13
CA ASP A 129 -19.14 5.45 -23.00
C ASP A 129 -20.44 5.66 -22.20
N ALA A 130 -21.36 6.37 -22.87
CA ALA A 130 -22.72 6.74 -22.49
C ALA A 130 -22.82 7.93 -21.50
N ALA A 131 -23.35 9.11 -21.86
CA ALA A 131 -24.21 9.50 -22.97
C ALA A 131 -24.05 10.99 -23.33
#